data_AF-A0A0C2CGS0-F1
#
_entry.id   AF-A0A0C2CGS0-F1
#
_cell.length_a   1.000
_cell.length_b   1.000
_cell.length_c   1.000
_cell.angle_alpha   90.00
_cell.angle_beta   90.00
_cell.angle_gamma   90.00
#
_symmetry.space_group_name_H-M   'P 1'
#
loop_
_entity.id
_entity.type
_entity.pdbx_description
1 polymer ?
#
loop_
_entity_poly.entity_id
_entity_poly.type
_entity_poly.pdbx_seq_one_letter_code
_entity_poly.pdbx_strand_id
1 'polypeptide(L)'
;MSSSAFVLLSIIAAVSASCDTWPNGTETAFHWWQCNAGPIQYHNAEPYDATGTKIEYPIQLSKPSIVRCDMDNPNNVYSSPSLRLSIKLWSWGTCDWSPVPTLGLL
;
A
#
# COMPACT_ATOMS: atom_id res chain seq x y z
N MET A 1 -1.01 -28.08 37.24
CA MET A 1 -0.35 -27.23 36.23
C MET A 1 -0.47 -25.80 36.71
N SER A 2 0.66 -25.16 37.06
CA SER A 2 0.68 -23.88 37.78
C SER A 2 0.27 -22.70 36.88
N SER A 3 -0.59 -21.80 37.38
CA SER A 3 -1.00 -20.55 36.69
C SER A 3 0.19 -19.71 36.22
N SER A 4 1.33 -19.81 36.89
CA SER A 4 2.57 -19.11 36.52
C SER A 4 3.10 -19.52 35.14
N ALA A 5 2.89 -20.77 34.71
CA ALA A 5 3.31 -21.24 33.40
C ALA A 5 2.46 -20.65 32.28
N PHE A 6 1.16 -20.45 32.51
CA PHE A 6 0.26 -19.81 31.55
C PHE A 6 0.55 -18.31 31.39
N VAL A 7 0.89 -17.63 32.47
CA VAL A 7 1.27 -16.21 32.44
C VAL A 7 2.62 -16.00 31.74
N LEU A 8 3.59 -16.90 31.94
CA LEU A 8 4.88 -16.79 31.27
C LEU A 8 4.76 -17.05 29.75
N LEU A 9 3.91 -18.01 29.35
CA LEU A 9 3.66 -18.33 27.95
C LEU A 9 2.93 -17.20 27.20
N SER A 10 2.00 -16.51 27.86
CA SER A 10 1.29 -15.36 27.28
C SER A 10 2.18 -14.12 27.10
N ILE A 11 3.16 -13.91 27.98
CA ILE A 11 4.14 -12.81 27.84
C ILE A 11 5.12 -13.08 26.70
N ILE A 12 5.61 -14.32 26.54
CA ILE A 12 6.55 -14.68 25.45
C ILE A 12 5.86 -14.61 24.08
N ALA A 13 4.57 -14.94 24.00
CA ALA A 13 3.76 -14.80 22.79
C ALA A 13 3.52 -13.33 22.38
N ALA A 14 3.48 -12.40 23.35
CA ALA A 14 3.26 -10.98 23.06
C ALA A 14 4.50 -10.30 22.45
N VAL A 15 5.72 -10.75 22.80
CA VAL A 15 6.99 -10.16 22.32
C VAL A 15 7.36 -10.64 20.91
N SER A 16 6.78 -11.74 20.43
CA SER A 16 7.10 -12.34 19.13
C SER A 16 6.14 -11.91 17.99
N ALA A 17 5.16 -11.04 18.27
CA ALA A 17 4.11 -10.66 17.33
C ALA A 17 4.08 -9.17 16.96
N SER A 18 4.88 -8.31 17.61
CA SER A 18 4.90 -6.87 17.31
C SER A 18 6.15 -6.50 16.52
N CYS A 19 5.96 -6.08 15.27
CA CYS A 19 6.97 -5.26 14.61
C CYS A 19 7.00 -3.92 15.34
N ASP A 20 8.16 -3.54 15.86
CA ASP A 20 8.27 -2.31 16.65
C ASP A 20 7.94 -1.06 15.82
N THR A 21 8.02 -1.13 14.48
CA THR A 21 7.66 -0.02 13.59
C THR A 21 7.17 -0.51 12.22
N TRP A 22 6.09 0.10 11.73
CA TRP A 22 5.74 0.03 10.32
C TRP A 22 6.80 0.75 9.48
N PRO A 23 7.08 0.27 8.26
CA PRO A 23 8.07 0.92 7.40
C PRO A 23 7.59 2.33 7.05
N ASN A 24 8.49 3.31 7.20
CA ASN A 24 8.33 4.69 6.77
C ASN A 24 7.08 5.46 7.28
N GLY A 25 6.44 5.06 8.39
CA GLY A 25 5.24 5.74 8.88
C GLY A 25 3.94 5.37 8.15
N THR A 26 3.97 4.27 7.38
CA THR A 26 2.84 3.80 6.58
C THR A 26 1.60 3.40 7.40
N GLU A 27 1.68 3.29 8.71
CA GLU A 27 0.52 3.07 9.57
C GLU A 27 -0.42 4.27 9.65
N THR A 28 0.09 5.48 9.42
CA THR A 28 -0.67 6.72 9.60
C THR A 28 -0.75 7.58 8.33
N ALA A 29 0.10 7.33 7.34
CA ALA A 29 0.14 8.11 6.11
C ALA A 29 0.27 7.26 4.84
N PHE A 30 -0.32 7.78 3.76
CA PHE A 30 -0.06 7.29 2.42
C PHE A 30 1.27 7.86 1.91
N HIS A 31 2.09 7.01 1.32
CA HIS A 31 3.34 7.41 0.70
C HIS A 31 3.39 6.95 -0.76
N TRP A 32 3.93 7.80 -1.62
CA TRP A 32 3.98 7.60 -3.06
C TRP A 32 5.37 8.01 -3.59
N TRP A 33 5.86 7.28 -4.60
CA TRP A 33 7.09 7.61 -5.30
C TRP A 33 7.03 7.19 -6.77
N GLN A 34 7.58 8.03 -7.66
CA GLN A 34 7.78 7.65 -9.05
C GLN A 34 8.98 6.72 -9.17
N CYS A 35 8.75 5.48 -9.62
CA CYS A 35 9.81 4.47 -9.70
C CYS A 35 10.69 4.56 -10.95
N ASN A 36 10.44 5.50 -11.87
CA ASN A 36 11.20 5.63 -13.12
C ASN A 36 11.45 7.09 -13.51
N ALA A 37 12.41 7.32 -14.41
CA ALA A 37 12.71 8.64 -14.99
C ALA A 37 12.18 8.74 -16.45
N GLY A 38 10.99 8.16 -16.70
CA GLY A 38 10.38 8.15 -18.02
C GLY A 38 9.88 9.52 -18.50
N PRO A 39 9.37 9.64 -19.73
CA PRO A 39 8.89 10.92 -20.26
C PRO A 39 7.60 11.42 -19.58
N ILE A 40 6.78 10.51 -19.03
CA ILE A 40 5.61 10.88 -18.22
C ILE A 40 6.11 11.12 -16.80
N GLN A 41 5.78 12.29 -16.25
CA GLN A 41 6.10 12.65 -14.86
C GLN A 41 4.81 12.72 -14.05
N TYR A 42 4.81 12.11 -12.88
CA TYR A 42 3.77 12.19 -11.88
C TYR A 42 4.31 13.00 -10.72
N HIS A 43 3.56 14.00 -10.27
CA HIS A 43 3.97 14.89 -9.19
C HIS A 43 3.41 14.43 -7.84
N ASN A 44 2.21 13.84 -7.85
CA ASN A 44 1.55 13.31 -6.67
C ASN A 44 0.69 12.08 -7.02
N ALA A 45 0.28 11.38 -5.97
CA ALA A 45 -0.81 10.44 -5.98
C ALA A 45 -1.48 10.52 -4.59
N GLU A 46 -2.76 10.86 -4.55
CA GLU A 46 -3.50 11.03 -3.31
C GLU A 46 -4.78 10.18 -3.33
N PRO A 47 -5.00 9.33 -2.32
CA PRO A 47 -6.25 8.59 -2.20
C PRO A 47 -7.33 9.48 -1.59
N TYR A 48 -8.48 9.55 -2.26
CA TYR A 48 -9.68 10.23 -1.80
C TYR A 48 -10.79 9.23 -1.53
N ASP A 49 -11.72 9.65 -0.67
CA ASP A 49 -12.96 8.93 -0.41
C ASP A 49 -13.80 8.75 -1.70
N ALA A 50 -14.86 7.93 -1.61
CA ALA A 50 -15.75 7.65 -2.74
C ALA A 50 -16.43 8.90 -3.35
N THR A 51 -16.44 10.03 -2.65
CA THR A 51 -16.99 11.30 -3.14
C THR A 51 -15.95 12.16 -3.84
N GLY A 52 -14.66 11.86 -3.64
CA GLY A 52 -13.56 12.65 -4.15
C GLY A 52 -13.35 13.97 -3.41
N THR A 53 -13.95 14.16 -2.22
CA THR A 53 -13.90 15.47 -1.54
C THR A 53 -12.85 15.54 -0.44
N LYS A 54 -12.48 14.40 0.15
CA LYS A 54 -11.49 14.32 1.23
C LYS A 54 -10.47 13.24 0.95
N ILE A 55 -9.22 13.52 1.33
CA ILE A 55 -8.17 12.51 1.37
C ILE A 55 -8.58 11.44 2.40
N GLU A 56 -8.50 10.18 2.01
CA GLU A 56 -8.87 9.04 2.85
C GLU A 56 -7.67 8.12 3.05
N TYR A 57 -7.24 8.00 4.31
CA TYR A 57 -6.27 7.02 4.77
C TYR A 57 -6.65 6.51 6.17
N PRO A 58 -6.61 5.20 6.44
CA PRO A 58 -6.40 4.11 5.49
C PRO A 58 -7.53 3.98 4.47
N ILE A 59 -7.21 3.44 3.28
CA ILE A 59 -8.15 3.31 2.16
C ILE A 59 -9.21 2.24 2.46
N GLN A 60 -10.48 2.58 2.28
CA GLN A 60 -11.59 1.64 2.48
C GLN A 60 -11.81 0.74 1.25
N LEU A 61 -11.16 -0.42 1.22
CA LEU A 61 -11.23 -1.35 0.07
C LEU A 61 -12.63 -1.95 -0.23
N SER A 62 -13.60 -1.77 0.68
CA SER A 62 -15.00 -2.20 0.46
C SER A 62 -15.84 -1.17 -0.31
N LYS A 63 -15.25 -0.03 -0.67
CA LYS A 63 -15.92 1.06 -1.37
C LYS A 63 -15.08 1.50 -2.57
N PRO A 64 -15.69 2.18 -3.56
CA PRO A 64 -14.92 2.86 -4.60
C PRO A 64 -13.93 3.83 -3.98
N SER A 65 -12.70 3.84 -4.47
CA SER A 65 -11.66 4.79 -4.10
C SER A 65 -11.29 5.63 -5.32
N ILE A 66 -11.04 6.92 -5.11
CA ILE A 66 -10.57 7.83 -6.15
C ILE A 66 -9.10 8.12 -5.88
N VAL A 67 -8.25 7.95 -6.88
CA VAL A 67 -6.85 8.40 -6.79
C VAL A 67 -6.70 9.63 -7.67
N ARG A 68 -6.24 10.73 -7.08
CA ARG A 68 -5.90 11.96 -7.81
C ARG A 68 -4.40 12.03 -8.03
N CYS A 69 -4.01 12.34 -9.26
CA CYS A 69 -2.64 12.52 -9.63
C CYS A 69 -2.51 13.73 -10.56
N ASP A 70 -1.52 14.57 -10.31
CA ASP A 70 -1.04 15.59 -11.22
C ASP A 70 0.08 14.97 -12.06
N MET A 71 -0.06 15.07 -13.39
CA MET A 71 0.86 14.44 -14.32
C MET A 71 1.19 15.34 -15.52
N ASP A 72 2.45 15.29 -15.96
CA ASP A 72 2.91 15.87 -17.21
C ASP A 72 3.09 14.77 -18.26
N ASN A 73 2.45 14.96 -19.41
CA ASN A 73 2.63 14.12 -20.58
C ASN A 73 3.10 14.97 -21.77
N PRO A 74 4.41 14.97 -22.10
CA PRO A 74 5.01 15.91 -23.05
C PRO A 74 4.77 15.55 -24.54
N ASN A 75 3.53 15.22 -24.91
CA ASN A 75 3.00 15.05 -26.28
C ASN A 75 2.91 13.62 -26.86
N ASN A 76 3.17 12.57 -26.08
CA ASN A 76 2.93 11.20 -26.57
C ASN A 76 1.52 10.73 -26.18
N VAL A 77 0.70 10.37 -27.18
CA VAL A 77 -0.55 9.66 -26.93
C VAL A 77 -0.25 8.17 -26.86
N TYR A 78 -0.35 7.59 -25.67
CA TYR A 78 -0.25 6.14 -25.49
C TYR A 78 -1.64 5.53 -25.60
N SER A 79 -1.84 4.66 -26.59
CA SER A 79 -3.07 3.88 -26.77
C SER A 79 -2.77 2.39 -26.84
N SER A 80 -3.81 1.56 -26.85
CA SER A 80 -3.65 0.15 -27.20
C SER A 80 -2.94 0.01 -28.55
N PRO A 81 -1.96 -0.92 -28.71
CA PRO A 81 -1.49 -1.92 -27.74
C PRO A 81 -0.26 -1.49 -26.90
N SER A 82 0.18 -0.24 -27.04
CA SER A 82 1.41 0.29 -26.43
C SER A 82 1.20 0.79 -25.00
N LEU A 83 -0.04 1.07 -24.60
CA LEU A 83 -0.42 1.36 -23.22
C LEU A 83 -0.64 0.04 -22.47
N ARG A 84 0.28 -0.29 -21.55
CA ARG A 84 0.27 -1.52 -20.76
C ARG A 84 0.33 -1.20 -19.27
N LEU A 85 -0.42 -1.96 -18.48
CA LEU A 85 -0.43 -1.89 -17.03
C LEU A 85 0.19 -3.16 -16.45
N SER A 86 1.06 -3.01 -15.46
CA SER A 86 1.60 -4.11 -14.67
C SER A 86 1.60 -3.71 -13.21
N ILE A 87 0.95 -4.51 -12.36
CA ILE A 87 0.78 -4.23 -10.94
C ILE A 87 1.49 -5.32 -10.14
N LYS A 88 2.27 -4.91 -9.13
CA LYS A 88 2.82 -5.79 -8.10
C LYS A 88 2.25 -5.37 -6.75
N LEU A 89 1.60 -6.30 -6.07
CA LEU A 89 1.05 -6.08 -4.75
C LEU A 89 1.94 -6.74 -3.70
N TRP A 90 2.09 -6.07 -2.57
CA TRP A 90 2.85 -6.53 -1.42
C TRP A 90 2.05 -6.29 -0.15
N SER A 91 2.17 -7.18 0.82
CA SER A 91 1.62 -7.01 2.16
C SER A 91 2.73 -7.05 3.19
N TRP A 92 2.71 -6.09 4.10
CA TRP A 92 3.57 -6.07 5.27
C TRP A 92 2.97 -6.95 6.37
N GLY A 93 3.77 -7.87 6.89
CA GLY A 93 3.40 -8.77 7.98
C GLY A 93 4.62 -9.53 8.47
N THR A 94 4.62 -10.04 9.71
CA THR A 94 5.81 -10.69 10.31
C THR A 94 7.10 -9.87 10.16
N CYS A 95 6.97 -8.55 10.08
CA CYS A 95 8.05 -7.57 9.92
C CYS A 95 8.82 -7.69 8.61
N ASP A 96 8.16 -8.17 7.56
CA ASP A 96 8.71 -8.25 6.22
C ASP A 96 7.63 -7.99 5.15
N TRP A 97 8.08 -7.63 3.95
CA TRP A 97 7.24 -7.49 2.78
C TRP A 97 7.12 -8.84 2.08
N SER A 98 5.89 -9.29 1.90
CA SER A 98 5.56 -10.52 1.16
C SER A 98 4.75 -10.17 -0.09
N PRO A 99 5.03 -10.81 -1.25
CA PRO A 99 4.27 -10.56 -2.46
C PRO A 99 2.87 -11.15 -2.34
N VAL A 100 1.86 -10.39 -2.74
CA VAL A 100 0.48 -10.88 -2.82
C VAL A 100 0.25 -11.43 -4.23
N PRO A 101 -0.05 -12.73 -4.39
CA PRO A 101 -0.32 -13.30 -5.69
C PRO A 101 -1.62 -12.72 -6.25
N THR A 102 -1.54 -12.07 -7.42
CA THR A 102 -2.70 -11.46 -8.08
C THR A 102 -3.56 -12.47 -8.82
N LEU A 103 -3.05 -13.69 -9.05
CA LEU A 103 -3.73 -14.80 -9.74
C LEU A 103 -4.36 -14.40 -11.09
N GLY A 104 -3.81 -13.38 -11.77
CA GLY A 104 -4.32 -12.87 -13.03
C GLY A 104 -5.62 -12.05 -12.92
N LEU A 105 -6.01 -11.66 -11.70
CA LEU A 105 -7.20 -10.81 -11.46
C LEU A 105 -6.93 -9.31 -11.68
N LEU A 106 -5.69 -8.94 -12.01
CA LEU A 106 -5.21 -7.58 -12.26
C LEU A 106 -4.41 -7.51 -13.56
#